data_AF-A0AAW9IKI8-F1
#
_entry.id   AF-A0AAW9IKI8-F1
#
_cell.length_a   1.000
_cell.length_b   1.000
_cell.length_c   1.000
_cell.angle_alpha   90.00
_cell.angle_beta   90.00
_cell.angle_gamma   90.00
#
_symmetry.space_group_name_H-M   'P 1'
#
loop_
_entity.id
_entity.type
_entity.pdbx_description
1 polymer ?
#
loop_
_entity_poly.entity_id
_entity_poly.type
_entity_poly.pdbx_seq_one_letter_code
_entity_poly.pdbx_strand_id
1 'polypeptide(L)'
;MARNKYPEQTVAQILSASAKLFIENGYEKTTIQDIMDELKLSKGAIYHHFKSKEEILNAVLNKRSIYVKEMLDDLIKNTKADNEREKLKKILISSVTDREAHAIDLILSSQIKSPQFVVSGLQSNVNEDASIIS
;
A
#
# COMPACT_ATOMS: atom_id res chain seq x y z
N MET A 1 30.35 3.48 -9.54
CA MET A 1 28.99 2.92 -9.43
C MET A 1 28.04 3.82 -10.21
N ALA A 2 27.28 3.26 -11.15
CA ALA A 2 26.40 4.05 -12.01
C ALA A 2 25.31 4.73 -11.18
N ARG A 3 25.23 6.07 -11.29
CA ARG A 3 24.13 6.88 -10.76
C ARG A 3 22.84 6.35 -11.40
N ASN A 4 21.88 5.93 -10.59
CA ASN A 4 20.64 5.36 -11.08
C ASN A 4 19.95 6.33 -12.05
N LYS A 5 19.75 5.91 -13.29
CA LYS A 5 19.29 6.77 -14.40
C LYS A 5 17.78 7.05 -14.33
N TYR A 6 17.04 6.29 -13.51
CA TYR A 6 15.58 6.39 -13.36
C TYR A 6 15.16 6.18 -11.88
N PRO A 7 15.25 7.22 -11.03
CA PRO A 7 14.95 7.11 -9.61
C PRO A 7 13.53 6.63 -9.31
N GLU A 8 12.53 7.05 -10.10
CA GLU A 8 11.13 6.64 -9.91
C GLU A 8 10.92 5.14 -10.17
N GLN A 9 11.60 4.57 -11.17
CA GLN A 9 11.51 3.14 -11.47
C GLN A 9 12.07 2.30 -10.33
N THR A 10 13.16 2.74 -9.71
CA THR A 10 13.75 2.06 -8.56
C THR A 10 12.88 2.16 -7.32
N VAL A 11 12.24 3.31 -7.07
CA VAL A 11 11.25 3.42 -6.00
C VAL A 11 10.11 2.42 -6.23
N ALA A 12 9.56 2.35 -7.44
CA ALA A 12 8.50 1.40 -7.76
C ALA A 12 8.91 -0.06 -7.53
N GLN A 13 10.14 -0.43 -7.91
CA GLN A 13 10.72 -1.75 -7.66
C GLN A 13 10.88 -2.04 -6.16
N ILE A 14 11.42 -1.09 -5.39
CA ILE A 14 11.55 -1.20 -3.93
C ILE A 14 10.19 -1.45 -3.30
N LEU A 15 9.17 -0.68 -3.64
CA LEU A 15 7.83 -0.84 -3.08
C LEU A 15 7.21 -2.19 -3.45
N SER A 16 7.38 -2.64 -4.69
CA SER A 16 6.84 -3.93 -5.15
C SER A 16 7.49 -5.11 -4.42
N ALA A 17 8.82 -5.13 -4.31
CA ALA A 17 9.55 -6.18 -3.60
C ALA A 17 9.25 -6.15 -2.10
N SER A 18 9.16 -4.97 -1.50
CA SER A 18 8.83 -4.81 -0.08
C SER A 18 7.44 -5.33 0.23
N ALA A 19 6.43 -4.96 -0.58
CA ALA A 19 5.07 -5.45 -0.42
C ALA A 19 5.02 -6.99 -0.47
N LYS A 20 5.67 -7.60 -1.47
CA LYS A 20 5.80 -9.06 -1.61
C LYS A 20 6.42 -9.68 -0.36
N LEU A 21 7.59 -9.21 0.07
CA LEU A 21 8.30 -9.76 1.23
C LEU A 21 7.50 -9.59 2.53
N PHE A 22 6.82 -8.46 2.71
CA PHE A 22 5.96 -8.23 3.88
C PHE A 22 4.76 -9.18 3.91
N ILE A 23 4.18 -9.52 2.76
CA ILE A 23 3.06 -10.49 2.65
C ILE A 23 3.56 -11.91 2.91
N GLU A 24 4.66 -12.31 2.27
CA GLU A 24 5.17 -13.68 2.32
C GLU A 24 5.81 -14.02 3.68
N ASN A 25 6.62 -13.11 4.21
CA ASN A 25 7.44 -13.36 5.40
C ASN A 25 6.91 -12.67 6.67
N GLY A 26 6.00 -11.71 6.51
CA GLY A 26 5.53 -10.83 7.58
C GLY A 26 6.47 -9.65 7.81
N TYR A 27 5.90 -8.45 7.98
CA TYR A 27 6.64 -7.19 8.14
C TYR A 27 7.75 -7.27 9.22
N GLU A 28 7.47 -7.85 10.38
CA GLU A 28 8.44 -7.91 11.49
C GLU A 28 9.69 -8.73 11.11
N LYS A 29 9.51 -9.81 10.34
CA LYS A 29 10.61 -10.71 9.97
C LYS A 29 11.40 -10.21 8.77
N THR A 30 10.85 -9.31 7.97
CA THR A 30 11.54 -8.70 6.84
C THR A 30 12.48 -7.58 7.29
N THR A 31 13.70 -7.58 6.75
CA THR A 31 14.72 -6.56 6.95
C THR A 31 14.95 -5.75 5.68
N ILE A 32 15.60 -4.59 5.81
CA ILE A 32 16.06 -3.81 4.65
C ILE A 32 17.09 -4.62 3.83
N GLN A 33 17.86 -5.50 4.48
CA GLN A 33 18.82 -6.38 3.80
C GLN A 33 18.12 -7.36 2.87
N ASP A 34 17.02 -7.99 3.30
CA ASP A 34 16.25 -8.91 2.46
C ASP A 34 15.72 -8.20 1.18
N ILE A 35 15.29 -6.95 1.31
CA ILE A 35 14.82 -6.13 0.18
C ILE A 35 16.00 -5.78 -0.77
N MET A 36 17.17 -5.45 -0.22
CA MET A 36 18.38 -5.21 -1.03
C MET A 36 18.80 -6.45 -1.80
N ASP A 37 18.73 -7.62 -1.16
CA ASP A 37 19.15 -8.89 -1.73
C ASP A 37 18.19 -9.34 -2.85
N GLU A 38 16.87 -9.22 -2.65
CA GLU A 38 15.85 -9.50 -3.67
C GLU A 38 16.05 -8.65 -4.93
N LEU A 39 16.39 -7.36 -4.76
CA LEU A 39 16.54 -6.40 -5.87
C LEU A 39 17.97 -6.26 -6.39
N LYS A 40 18.94 -6.92 -5.75
CA LYS A 40 20.39 -6.74 -6.01
C LYS A 40 20.82 -5.27 -5.97
N LEU A 41 20.23 -4.49 -5.06
CA LEU A 41 20.53 -3.08 -4.85
C LEU A 41 21.62 -2.90 -3.80
N SER A 42 22.43 -1.85 -3.95
CA SER A 42 23.39 -1.49 -2.92
C SER A 42 22.70 -0.80 -1.73
N LYS A 43 23.37 -0.81 -0.58
CA LYS A 43 22.95 -0.02 0.58
C LYS A 43 22.72 1.45 0.23
N GLY A 44 23.65 2.06 -0.50
CA GLY A 44 23.49 3.45 -0.95
C GLY A 44 22.25 3.67 -1.82
N ALA A 45 21.85 2.69 -2.63
CA ALA A 45 20.68 2.81 -3.50
C ALA A 45 19.36 2.82 -2.71
N ILE A 46 19.16 1.92 -1.74
CA ILE A 46 17.96 1.95 -0.89
C ILE A 46 17.94 3.18 0.01
N TYR A 47 19.04 3.44 0.73
CA TYR A 47 19.08 4.52 1.71
C TYR A 47 19.07 5.93 1.08
N HIS A 48 19.24 6.03 -0.23
CA HIS A 48 18.98 7.27 -0.98
C HIS A 48 17.48 7.61 -1.03
N HIS A 49 16.61 6.60 -1.04
CA HIS A 49 15.16 6.75 -1.17
C HIS A 49 14.41 6.61 0.15
N PHE A 50 14.88 5.73 1.04
CA PHE A 50 14.18 5.41 2.29
C PHE A 50 15.16 5.31 3.45
N LYS A 51 14.88 5.99 4.54
CA LYS A 51 15.71 6.02 5.75
C LYS A 51 15.42 4.84 6.69
N SER A 52 14.23 4.26 6.60
CA SER A 52 13.80 3.18 7.49
C SER A 52 12.83 2.20 6.81
N LYS A 53 12.66 1.02 7.44
CA LYS A 53 11.66 0.01 7.02
C LYS A 53 10.23 0.54 7.16
N GLU A 54 10.00 1.41 8.15
CA GLU A 54 8.71 2.08 8.37
C GLU A 54 8.38 3.07 7.25
N GLU A 55 9.35 3.83 6.76
CA GLU A 55 9.14 4.74 5.62
C GLU A 55 8.76 3.96 4.34
N ILE A 56 9.40 2.80 4.13
CA ILE A 56 9.04 1.88 3.05
C ILE A 56 7.60 1.37 3.23
N LEU A 57 7.22 0.94 4.44
CA LEU A 57 5.86 0.48 4.72
C LEU A 57 4.84 1.58 4.44
N ASN A 58 5.05 2.80 4.94
CA ASN A 58 4.14 3.93 4.70
C ASN A 58 4.01 4.22 3.20
N ALA A 59 5.09 4.15 2.44
CA ALA A 59 5.05 4.33 0.99
C ALA A 59 4.31 3.18 0.26
N VAL A 60 4.45 1.94 0.73
CA VAL A 60 3.66 0.79 0.23
C VAL A 60 2.18 1.00 0.50
N LEU A 61 1.81 1.40 1.72
CA LEU A 61 0.42 1.66 2.12
C LEU A 61 -0.18 2.84 1.34
N ASN A 62 0.58 3.92 1.14
CA ASN A 62 0.11 5.08 0.39
C ASN A 62 -0.09 4.75 -1.10
N LYS A 63 0.87 4.06 -1.73
CA LYS A 63 0.72 3.58 -3.12
C LYS A 63 -0.54 2.72 -3.25
N ARG A 64 -0.86 1.94 -2.22
CA ARG A 64 -2.09 1.16 -2.21
C ARG A 64 -3.35 2.02 -2.04
N SER A 65 -3.36 2.95 -1.11
CA SER A 65 -4.50 3.85 -0.92
C SER A 65 -4.89 4.53 -2.25
N ILE A 66 -3.89 5.00 -2.99
CA ILE A 66 -4.06 5.57 -4.34
C ILE A 66 -4.71 4.56 -5.30
N TYR A 67 -4.19 3.33 -5.37
CA TYR A 67 -4.77 2.28 -6.22
C TYR A 67 -6.23 1.97 -5.88
N VAL A 68 -6.57 1.82 -4.59
CA VAL A 68 -7.94 1.54 -4.15
C VAL A 68 -8.87 2.70 -4.51
N LYS A 69 -8.41 3.94 -4.36
CA LYS A 69 -9.16 5.13 -4.76
C LYS A 69 -9.45 5.15 -6.26
N GLU A 70 -8.43 4.92 -7.09
CA GLU A 70 -8.58 4.89 -8.55
C GLU A 70 -9.52 3.75 -9.00
N MET A 71 -9.39 2.57 -8.40
CA MET A 71 -10.29 1.42 -8.63
C MET A 71 -11.74 1.77 -8.27
N LEU A 72 -11.98 2.39 -7.11
CA LEU A 72 -13.33 2.79 -6.71
C LEU A 72 -13.91 3.86 -7.64
N ASP A 73 -13.12 4.85 -8.03
CA ASP A 73 -13.53 5.87 -9.01
C ASP A 73 -13.94 5.25 -10.35
N ASP A 74 -13.20 4.26 -10.82
CA ASP A 74 -13.53 3.51 -12.04
C ASP A 74 -14.84 2.73 -11.88
N LEU A 75 -14.98 1.98 -10.78
CA LEU A 75 -16.19 1.22 -10.48
C LEU A 75 -17.42 2.14 -10.39
N ILE A 76 -17.30 3.31 -9.75
CA ILE A 76 -18.39 4.29 -9.65
C ILE A 76 -18.79 4.81 -11.03
N LYS A 77 -17.82 5.10 -11.91
CA LYS A 77 -18.08 5.63 -13.26
C LYS A 77 -18.66 4.58 -14.21
N ASN A 78 -18.10 3.37 -14.19
CA ASN A 78 -18.32 2.38 -15.24
C ASN A 78 -19.33 1.29 -14.88
N THR A 79 -19.66 1.09 -13.59
CA THR A 79 -20.66 0.10 -13.19
C THR A 79 -22.05 0.53 -13.62
N LYS A 80 -22.65 -0.25 -14.53
CA LYS A 80 -24.04 -0.10 -14.96
C LYS A 80 -24.98 -1.00 -14.15
N ALA A 81 -26.11 -0.46 -13.74
CA ALA A 81 -27.17 -1.20 -13.08
C ALA A 81 -28.52 -0.50 -13.29
N ASP A 82 -29.60 -1.24 -13.06
CA ASP A 82 -30.97 -0.76 -13.29
C ASP A 82 -31.44 0.24 -12.23
N ASN A 83 -30.79 0.27 -11.07
CA ASN A 83 -31.03 1.22 -9.98
C ASN A 83 -29.78 1.39 -9.09
N GLU A 84 -29.80 2.38 -8.21
CA GLU A 84 -28.69 2.75 -7.34
C GLU A 84 -28.33 1.64 -6.34
N ARG A 85 -29.33 0.91 -5.83
CA ARG A 85 -29.11 -0.21 -4.90
C ARG A 85 -28.32 -1.33 -5.57
N GLU A 86 -28.70 -1.73 -6.78
CA GLU A 86 -27.98 -2.75 -7.55
C GLU A 86 -26.60 -2.25 -7.98
N LYS A 87 -26.46 -0.96 -8.31
CA LYS A 87 -25.14 -0.36 -8.58
C LYS A 87 -24.23 -0.47 -7.36
N LEU A 88 -24.70 -0.06 -6.18
CA LEU A 88 -23.95 -0.14 -4.94
C LEU A 88 -23.57 -1.58 -4.60
N LYS A 89 -24.50 -2.53 -4.74
CA LYS A 89 -24.24 -3.95 -4.50
C LYS A 89 -23.14 -4.49 -5.42
N LYS A 90 -23.18 -4.16 -6.72
CA LYS A 90 -22.13 -4.56 -7.68
C LYS A 90 -20.77 -3.96 -7.32
N ILE A 91 -20.73 -2.66 -6.97
CA ILE A 91 -19.50 -1.99 -6.54
C ILE A 91 -18.92 -2.67 -5.30
N LEU A 92 -19.74 -2.90 -4.26
CA LEU A 92 -19.30 -3.55 -3.02
C LEU A 92 -18.79 -4.98 -3.24
N ILE A 93 -19.47 -5.77 -4.08
CA ILE A 93 -19.01 -7.13 -4.42
C ILE A 93 -17.66 -7.04 -5.13
N SER A 94 -17.55 -6.21 -6.17
CA SER A 94 -16.29 -6.05 -6.92
C SER A 94 -15.15 -5.60 -6.01
N SER A 95 -15.38 -4.61 -5.12
CA SER A 95 -14.37 -4.11 -4.20
C SER A 95 -13.90 -5.15 -3.19
N VAL A 96 -14.80 -6.02 -2.71
CA VAL A 96 -14.46 -7.07 -1.73
C VAL A 96 -13.79 -8.30 -2.38
N THR A 97 -14.02 -8.52 -3.67
CA THR A 97 -13.42 -9.64 -4.40
C THR A 97 -12.06 -9.33 -5.01
N ASP A 98 -11.63 -8.06 -4.98
CA ASP A 98 -10.36 -7.64 -5.57
C ASP A 98 -9.18 -8.12 -4.70
N ARG A 99 -8.55 -9.21 -5.15
CA ARG A 99 -7.43 -9.83 -4.41
C ARG A 99 -6.26 -8.89 -4.25
N GLU A 100 -6.03 -8.05 -5.27
CA GLU A 100 -4.99 -7.04 -5.16
C GLU A 100 -5.36 -6.17 -3.99
N ALA A 101 -6.52 -5.48 -3.96
CA ALA A 101 -7.06 -4.61 -2.92
C ALA A 101 -6.94 -5.16 -1.49
N HIS A 102 -7.05 -6.47 -1.32
CA HIS A 102 -6.96 -7.16 -0.02
C HIS A 102 -5.57 -7.72 0.34
N ALA A 103 -4.60 -7.73 -0.59
CA ALA A 103 -3.26 -8.28 -0.33
C ALA A 103 -2.55 -7.62 0.88
N ILE A 104 -2.90 -6.38 1.20
CA ILE A 104 -2.29 -5.60 2.29
C ILE A 104 -3.00 -5.81 3.64
N ASP A 105 -4.19 -6.43 3.67
CA ASP A 105 -4.90 -6.75 4.92
C ASP A 105 -4.06 -7.64 5.84
N LEU A 106 -3.28 -8.55 5.25
CA LEU A 106 -2.34 -9.40 5.97
C LEU A 106 -1.22 -8.57 6.64
N ILE A 107 -0.71 -7.55 5.95
CA ILE A 107 0.30 -6.65 6.52
C ILE A 107 -0.32 -5.85 7.67
N LEU A 108 -1.47 -5.22 7.43
CA LEU A 108 -2.17 -4.38 8.41
C LEU A 108 -2.55 -5.16 9.68
N SER A 109 -3.04 -6.39 9.53
CA SER A 109 -3.39 -7.26 10.66
C SER A 109 -2.19 -7.60 11.56
N SER A 110 -0.98 -7.66 10.99
CA SER A 110 0.25 -7.84 11.78
C SER A 110 0.64 -6.57 12.55
N GLN A 111 0.32 -5.40 11.99
CA GLN A 111 0.74 -4.10 12.50
C GLN A 111 -0.20 -3.49 13.55
N ILE A 112 -1.42 -4.03 13.71
CA ILE A 112 -2.35 -3.57 14.77
C ILE A 112 -1.78 -3.69 16.20
N LYS A 113 -0.73 -4.49 16.39
CA LYS A 113 -0.01 -4.62 17.67
C LYS A 113 0.91 -3.43 17.97
N SER A 114 1.24 -2.61 16.97
CA SER A 114 2.07 -1.41 17.13
C SER A 114 1.21 -0.21 17.52
N PRO A 115 1.35 0.35 18.74
CA PRO A 115 0.57 1.50 19.17
C PRO A 115 0.77 2.71 18.27
N GLN A 116 2.01 2.92 17.81
CA GLN A 116 2.34 4.03 16.93
C GLN A 116 1.59 3.93 15.59
N PHE A 117 1.52 2.71 15.03
CA PHE A 117 0.80 2.44 13.78
C PHE A 117 -0.71 2.68 13.93
N VAL A 118 -1.29 2.22 15.04
CA VAL A 118 -2.73 2.40 15.30
C VAL A 118 -3.06 3.88 15.49
N VAL A 119 -2.27 4.60 16.28
CA VAL A 119 -2.50 6.04 16.54
C VAL A 119 -2.33 6.86 15.26
N SER A 120 -1.30 6.60 14.46
CA SER A 120 -1.11 7.32 13.20
C SER A 120 -2.23 7.06 12.19
N GLY A 121 -2.69 5.80 12.09
CA GLY A 121 -3.85 5.44 11.26
C GLY A 121 -5.12 6.17 11.69
N LEU A 122 -5.42 6.19 13.00
CA LEU A 122 -6.57 6.93 13.53
C LEU A 122 -6.47 8.44 13.28
N GLN A 123 -5.29 9.02 13.45
CA GLN A 123 -5.06 10.44 13.17
C GLN A 123 -5.28 10.78 11.69
N SER A 124 -4.79 9.95 10.77
CA SER A 124 -5.03 10.13 9.33
C SER A 124 -6.52 10.07 9.02
N ASN A 125 -7.24 9.06 9.52
CA ASN A 125 -8.69 8.95 9.32
C ASN A 125 -9.46 10.19 9.84
N VAL A 126 -9.06 10.73 10.99
CA VAL A 126 -9.70 11.94 11.56
C VAL A 126 -9.39 13.18 10.73
N ASN A 127 -8.17 13.32 10.22
CA ASN A 127 -7.75 14.53 9.52
C ASN A 127 -8.15 14.56 8.04
N GLU A 128 -8.18 13.39 7.39
CA GLU A 128 -8.40 13.25 5.96
C GLU A 128 -9.84 12.80 5.66
N ASP A 129 -10.29 11.71 6.30
CA ASP A 129 -11.55 11.07 5.94
C ASP A 129 -12.78 11.63 6.66
N ALA A 130 -12.59 12.30 7.82
CA ALA A 130 -13.72 12.87 8.57
C ALA A 130 -14.55 13.84 7.72
N SER A 131 -13.89 14.58 6.82
CA SER A 131 -14.53 15.53 5.91
C SER A 131 -15.49 14.88 4.90
N ILE A 132 -15.40 13.57 4.69
CA ILE A 132 -16.23 12.82 3.74
C ILE A 132 -17.63 12.53 4.33
N ILE A 133 -17.73 12.44 5.65
CA ILE A 133 -18.94 12.05 6.39
C ILE A 133 -19.56 13.17 7.24
N SER A 134 -18.88 14.32 7.35
CA SER A 134 -19.36 15.53 8.03
C SER A 134 -20.09 16.47 7.08
#